data_AF-A0A7W8AJM0-F1
#
_entry.id   AF-A0A7W8AJM0-F1
#
_cell.length_a   1.000
_cell.length_b   1.000
_cell.length_c   1.000
_cell.angle_alpha   90.00
_cell.angle_beta   90.00
_cell.angle_gamma   90.00
#
_symmetry.space_group_name_H-M   'P 1'
#
loop_
_entity.id
_entity.type
_entity.pdbx_description
1 polymer ?
#
loop_
_entity_poly.entity_id
_entity_poly.type
_entity_poly.pdbx_seq_one_letter_code
_entity_poly.pdbx_strand_id
1 'polypeptide(L)'
;MSERRDLVTARRFFKKTIATNGVAERDVIDKNGANLAGLQAVNTILKFTGTGDLIEIRQIKYLDNILEQDHRFIKRITKPTMGFKALHSASATIAGIEVVHMIRKKQVVNDNRSPLQALTELAT
;
A
#
# COMPACT_ATOMS: atom_id res chain seq x y z
N MET A 1 -9.77 -13.49 12.08
CA MET A 1 -10.37 -12.16 11.85
C MET A 1 -11.76 -12.38 11.28
N SER A 2 -12.75 -11.52 11.56
CA SER A 2 -14.10 -11.68 11.01
C SER A 2 -14.27 -10.84 9.75
N GLU A 3 -15.07 -11.32 8.81
CA GLU A 3 -15.30 -10.69 7.50
C GLU A 3 -15.71 -9.21 7.61
N ARG A 4 -16.54 -8.84 8.60
CA ARG A 4 -16.92 -7.45 8.89
C ARG A 4 -15.73 -6.58 9.31
N ARG A 5 -14.80 -7.12 10.11
CA ARG A 5 -13.61 -6.39 10.56
C ARG A 5 -12.66 -6.17 9.38
N ASP A 6 -12.57 -7.13 8.48
CA ASP A 6 -11.70 -7.06 7.30
C ASP A 6 -12.22 -6.01 6.30
N LEU A 7 -13.53 -5.92 6.08
CA LEU A 7 -14.15 -4.87 5.26
C LEU A 7 -13.88 -3.46 5.78
N VAL A 8 -14.10 -3.22 7.09
CA VAL A 8 -13.87 -1.89 7.69
C VAL A 8 -12.42 -1.49 7.54
N THR A 9 -11.51 -2.44 7.72
CA THR A 9 -10.07 -2.23 7.58
C THR A 9 -9.70 -1.90 6.13
N ALA A 10 -10.20 -2.68 5.16
CA ALA A 10 -9.97 -2.44 3.73
C ALA A 10 -10.51 -1.08 3.28
N ARG A 11 -11.75 -0.72 3.64
CA ARG A 11 -12.32 0.60 3.32
C ARG A 11 -11.47 1.73 3.90
N ARG A 12 -11.00 1.60 5.14
CA ARG A 12 -10.14 2.61 5.79
C ARG A 12 -8.80 2.72 5.08
N PHE A 13 -8.22 1.60 4.67
CA PHE A 13 -6.99 1.56 3.89
C PHE A 13 -7.15 2.34 2.58
N PHE A 14 -8.12 1.99 1.73
CA PHE A 14 -8.31 2.67 0.44
C PHE A 14 -8.61 4.17 0.59
N LYS A 15 -9.42 4.57 1.59
CA LYS A 15 -9.64 5.99 1.89
C LYS A 15 -8.34 6.73 2.19
N LYS A 16 -7.46 6.13 3.00
CA LYS A 16 -6.17 6.72 3.35
C LYS A 16 -5.26 6.79 2.11
N THR A 17 -5.20 5.72 1.33
CA THR A 17 -4.39 5.66 0.10
C THR A 17 -4.79 6.75 -0.88
N ILE A 18 -6.08 6.96 -1.11
CA ILE A 18 -6.60 8.01 -2.01
C ILE A 18 -6.30 9.41 -1.45
N ALA A 19 -6.43 9.61 -0.15
CA ALA A 19 -6.10 10.90 0.47
C ALA A 19 -4.61 11.26 0.32
N THR A 20 -3.72 10.26 0.30
CA THR A 20 -2.28 10.46 0.13
C THR A 20 -1.86 10.58 -1.33
N ASN A 21 -2.42 9.75 -2.22
CA ASN A 21 -1.92 9.56 -3.59
C ASN A 21 -2.85 10.13 -4.68
N GLY A 22 -4.04 10.60 -4.32
CA GLY A 22 -5.10 10.94 -5.27
C GLY A 22 -5.95 9.74 -5.69
N VAL A 23 -6.98 10.01 -6.50
CA VAL A 23 -7.85 8.97 -7.08
C VAL A 23 -7.17 8.41 -8.32
N ALA A 24 -6.99 7.08 -8.37
CA ALA A 24 -6.48 6.40 -9.55
C ALA A 24 -7.61 6.09 -10.55
N GLU A 25 -7.27 6.02 -11.85
CA GLU A 25 -8.22 5.54 -12.86
C GLU A 25 -8.55 4.05 -12.65
N ARG A 26 -7.55 3.25 -12.24
CA ARG A 26 -7.66 1.80 -12.10
C ARG A 26 -6.86 1.29 -10.91
N ASP A 27 -7.46 0.40 -10.13
CA ASP A 27 -6.82 -0.29 -9.03
C ASP A 27 -6.84 -1.80 -9.25
N VAL A 28 -5.68 -2.42 -9.07
CA VAL A 28 -5.54 -3.87 -9.02
C VAL A 28 -5.66 -4.29 -7.56
N ILE A 29 -6.54 -5.24 -7.28
CA ILE A 29 -6.65 -5.88 -5.97
C ILE A 29 -6.51 -7.39 -6.11
N ASP A 30 -6.09 -8.02 -5.02
CA ASP A 30 -6.13 -9.48 -4.89
C ASP A 30 -7.58 -10.01 -4.93
N LYS A 31 -7.75 -11.33 -4.93
CA LYS A 31 -9.07 -11.96 -4.93
C LYS A 31 -9.77 -11.95 -3.56
N ASN A 32 -9.34 -11.10 -2.62
CA ASN A 32 -9.95 -11.01 -1.29
C ASN A 32 -11.27 -10.23 -1.36
N GLY A 33 -12.36 -10.86 -0.88
CA GLY A 33 -13.69 -10.25 -0.83
C GLY A 33 -13.75 -8.95 0.01
N ALA A 34 -12.95 -8.84 1.06
CA ALA A 34 -12.89 -7.63 1.89
C ALA A 34 -12.29 -6.44 1.12
N ASN A 35 -11.28 -6.68 0.28
CA ASN A 35 -10.66 -5.64 -0.54
C ASN A 35 -11.63 -5.15 -1.63
N LEU A 36 -12.32 -6.09 -2.28
CA LEU A 36 -13.37 -5.78 -3.24
C LEU A 36 -14.48 -4.93 -2.61
N ALA A 37 -15.03 -5.38 -1.48
CA ALA A 37 -16.10 -4.66 -0.79
C ALA A 37 -15.63 -3.29 -0.26
N GLY A 38 -14.39 -3.21 0.24
CA GLY A 38 -13.78 -1.97 0.71
C GLY A 38 -13.65 -0.93 -0.40
N LEU A 39 -13.17 -1.32 -1.58
CA LEU A 39 -12.99 -0.43 -2.72
C LEU A 39 -14.34 -0.08 -3.40
N GLN A 40 -15.30 -1.00 -3.46
CA GLN A 40 -16.68 -0.70 -3.87
C GLN A 40 -17.36 0.32 -2.95
N ALA A 41 -17.14 0.22 -1.63
CA ALA A 41 -17.65 1.19 -0.68
C ALA A 41 -17.00 2.58 -0.86
N VAL A 42 -15.75 2.65 -1.35
CA VAL A 42 -15.11 3.90 -1.74
C VAL A 42 -15.72 4.47 -3.02
N ASN A 43 -15.89 3.66 -4.07
CA ASN A 43 -16.56 4.08 -5.32
C ASN A 43 -17.98 4.62 -5.07
N THR A 44 -18.70 4.02 -4.12
CA THR A 44 -20.02 4.53 -3.71
C THR A 44 -19.93 5.94 -3.16
N ILE A 45 -18.93 6.24 -2.32
CA ILE A 45 -18.71 7.60 -1.79
C ILE A 45 -18.36 8.56 -2.92
N LEU A 46 -17.39 8.19 -3.78
CA LEU A 46 -16.95 9.02 -4.90
C LEU A 46 -18.11 9.41 -5.83
N LYS A 47 -19.03 8.47 -6.06
CA LYS A 47 -20.26 8.71 -6.83
C LYS A 47 -21.15 9.79 -6.21
N PHE A 48 -21.27 9.82 -4.88
CA PHE A 48 -22.12 10.78 -4.17
C PHE A 48 -21.43 12.12 -3.90
N THR A 49 -20.10 12.16 -3.84
CA THR A 49 -19.34 13.40 -3.60
C THR A 49 -19.08 14.21 -4.87
N GLY A 50 -19.55 13.76 -6.03
CA GLY A 50 -19.52 14.54 -7.27
C GLY A 50 -18.15 14.63 -7.95
N THR A 51 -17.16 13.83 -7.52
CA THR A 51 -15.84 13.75 -8.16
C THR A 51 -15.84 12.94 -9.46
N GLY A 52 -16.93 12.22 -9.76
CA GLY A 52 -17.22 11.61 -11.08
C GLY A 52 -16.38 10.38 -11.46
N ASP A 53 -15.12 10.35 -11.06
CA ASP A 53 -14.19 9.30 -11.47
C ASP A 53 -14.31 8.09 -10.53
N LEU A 54 -14.96 7.05 -11.04
CA LEU A 54 -14.98 5.74 -10.38
C LEU A 54 -13.70 4.99 -10.69
N ILE A 55 -13.16 4.32 -9.67
CA ILE A 55 -11.96 3.50 -9.82
C ILE A 55 -12.36 2.18 -10.51
N GLU A 56 -11.75 1.86 -11.65
CA GLU A 56 -11.90 0.55 -12.29
C GLU A 56 -11.20 -0.52 -11.44
N ILE A 57 -11.96 -1.49 -10.93
CA ILE A 57 -11.42 -2.56 -10.07
C ILE A 57 -11.02 -3.75 -10.95
N ARG A 58 -9.74 -4.18 -10.86
CA ARG A 58 -9.20 -5.33 -11.59
C ARG A 58 -8.73 -6.44 -10.65
N GLN A 59 -9.17 -7.67 -10.94
CA GLN A 59 -8.75 -8.89 -10.23
C GLN A 59 -8.14 -9.89 -11.22
N ILE A 60 -7.00 -9.53 -11.81
CA ILE A 60 -6.32 -10.31 -12.85
C ILE A 60 -5.16 -11.08 -12.23
N LYS A 61 -5.11 -12.41 -12.42
CA LYS A 61 -4.10 -13.30 -11.82
C LYS A 61 -2.65 -12.84 -12.04
N TYR A 62 -2.33 -12.36 -13.25
CA TYR A 62 -0.99 -11.87 -13.54
C TYR A 62 -0.63 -10.62 -12.72
N LEU A 63 -1.55 -9.67 -12.58
CA LEU A 63 -1.32 -8.46 -11.80
C LEU A 63 -1.30 -8.75 -10.30
N ASP A 64 -2.11 -9.71 -9.85
CA ASP A 64 -2.09 -10.24 -8.48
C ASP A 64 -0.71 -10.83 -8.14
N ASN A 65 -0.12 -11.61 -9.04
CA ASN A 65 1.24 -12.14 -8.86
C ASN A 65 2.30 -11.01 -8.71
N ILE A 66 2.14 -9.88 -9.40
CA ILE A 66 3.03 -8.71 -9.25
C ILE A 66 2.87 -8.10 -7.86
N LEU A 67 1.64 -7.91 -7.39
CA LEU A 67 1.37 -7.41 -6.04
C LEU A 67 1.95 -8.34 -4.97
N GLU A 68 1.76 -9.65 -5.12
CA GLU A 68 2.35 -10.65 -4.22
C GLU A 68 3.88 -10.60 -4.24
N GLN A 69 4.49 -10.36 -5.41
CA GLN A 69 5.93 -10.25 -5.56
C GLN A 69 6.47 -9.01 -4.86
N ASP A 70 5.77 -7.87 -4.94
CA ASP A 70 6.20 -6.64 -4.27
C ASP A 70 6.20 -6.81 -2.73
N HIS A 71 5.17 -7.46 -2.20
CA HIS A 71 5.09 -7.79 -0.77
C HIS A 71 6.14 -8.81 -0.31
N ARG A 72 6.70 -9.61 -1.23
CA ARG A 72 7.67 -10.67 -0.88
C ARG A 72 8.93 -10.10 -0.25
N PHE A 73 9.36 -8.90 -0.67
CA PHE A 73 10.52 -8.24 -0.09
C PHE A 73 10.29 -7.88 1.38
N ILE A 74 9.17 -7.21 1.68
CA ILE A 74 8.79 -6.83 3.03
C ILE A 74 8.63 -8.09 3.89
N LYS A 75 7.89 -9.10 3.42
CA LYS A 75 7.71 -10.37 4.13
C LYS A 75 9.05 -11.07 4.40
N ARG A 76 10.00 -11.04 3.47
CA ARG A 76 11.32 -11.66 3.66
C ARG A 76 12.12 -11.00 4.78
N ILE A 77 12.00 -9.67 4.94
CA ILE A 77 12.71 -8.93 5.99
C ILE A 77 12.01 -9.09 7.34
N THR A 78 10.68 -9.06 7.36
CA THR A 78 9.91 -9.11 8.62
C THR A 78 9.75 -10.52 9.17
N LYS A 79 9.64 -11.57 8.33
CA LYS A 79 9.44 -12.96 8.77
C LYS A 79 10.48 -13.53 9.75
N PRO A 80 11.80 -13.25 9.63
CA PRO A 80 12.79 -13.73 10.60
C PRO A 80 12.79 -12.95 11.91
N THR A 81 12.17 -11.77 11.97
CA THR A 81 11.94 -11.08 13.24
C THR A 81 10.80 -11.79 13.96
N MET A 82 10.92 -12.07 15.27
CA MET A 82 9.87 -12.75 16.08
C MET A 82 8.61 -11.89 16.29
N GLY A 83 8.23 -11.10 15.29
CA GLY A 83 7.26 -10.02 15.37
C GLY A 83 7.83 -8.77 16.04
N PHE A 84 7.09 -7.68 15.90
CA PHE A 84 7.34 -6.43 16.60
C PHE A 84 6.64 -6.44 17.95
N LYS A 85 7.34 -6.08 19.03
CA LYS A 85 6.78 -5.99 20.38
C LYS A 85 5.82 -4.80 20.57
N ALA A 86 5.86 -3.82 19.67
CA ALA A 86 5.00 -2.65 19.69
C ALA A 86 4.65 -2.18 18.27
N LEU A 87 3.43 -1.65 18.10
CA LEU A 87 2.93 -1.18 16.80
C LEU A 87 3.71 0.01 16.24
N HIS A 88 4.15 0.94 17.10
CA HIS A 88 4.93 2.09 16.66
C HIS A 88 6.29 1.64 16.08
N SER A 89 6.95 0.68 16.72
CA SER A 89 8.22 0.11 16.24
C SER A 89 8.03 -0.65 14.93
N ALA A 90 6.92 -1.41 14.81
CA ALA A 90 6.54 -2.07 13.56
C ALA A 90 6.37 -1.07 12.42
N SER A 91 5.58 -0.01 12.66
CA SER A 91 5.30 1.03 11.68
C SER A 91 6.57 1.74 11.23
N ALA A 92 7.44 2.13 12.17
CA ALA A 92 8.70 2.80 11.85
C ALA A 92 9.63 1.90 11.03
N THR A 93 9.72 0.61 11.39
CA THR A 93 10.58 -0.35 10.69
C THR A 93 10.08 -0.61 9.27
N ILE A 94 8.78 -0.84 9.10
CA ILE A 94 8.17 -1.05 7.78
C ILE A 94 8.35 0.18 6.90
N ALA A 95 8.10 1.39 7.43
CA ALA A 95 8.31 2.64 6.70
C ALA A 95 9.78 2.80 6.25
N GLY A 96 10.75 2.50 7.12
CA GLY A 96 12.17 2.50 6.75
C GLY A 96 12.51 1.51 5.63
N ILE A 97 11.97 0.29 5.70
CA ILE A 97 12.14 -0.72 4.66
C ILE A 97 11.54 -0.25 3.32
N GLU A 98 10.35 0.36 3.35
CA GLU A 98 9.67 0.91 2.18
C GLU A 98 10.49 2.02 1.51
N VAL A 99 11.02 2.98 2.29
CA VAL A 99 11.87 4.06 1.78
C VAL A 99 13.10 3.50 1.06
N VAL A 100 13.82 2.56 1.68
CA VAL A 100 14.98 1.90 1.07
C VAL A 100 14.60 1.19 -0.23
N HIS A 101 13.43 0.52 -0.26
CA HIS A 101 12.93 -0.18 -1.44
C HIS A 101 12.58 0.78 -2.58
N MET A 102 11.90 1.89 -2.28
CA MET A 102 11.56 2.94 -3.26
C MET A 102 12.82 3.56 -3.87
N ILE A 103 13.84 3.84 -3.05
CA ILE A 103 15.13 4.36 -3.52
C ILE A 103 15.81 3.36 -4.47
N ARG A 104 15.85 2.08 -4.09
CA ARG A 104 16.42 1.01 -4.94
C ARG A 104 15.68 0.86 -6.27
N LYS A 105 14.36 1.07 -6.28
CA LYS A 105 13.53 1.06 -7.50
C LYS A 105 13.58 2.37 -8.30
N LYS A 106 14.33 3.38 -7.84
CA LYS A 106 14.36 4.73 -8.44
C LYS A 106 12.97 5.38 -8.54
N GLN A 107 12.09 5.06 -7.58
CA GLN A 107 10.72 5.62 -7.52
C GLN A 107 10.68 7.01 -6.88
N VAL A 108 11.76 7.39 -6.19
CA VAL A 108 12.00 8.74 -5.68
C VAL A 108 13.06 9.40 -6.53
N VAL A 109 12.86 10.70 -6.80
CA VAL A 109 13.89 11.55 -7.43
C VAL A 109 15.09 11.54 -6.50
N ASN A 110 16.19 10.98 -6.97
CA ASN A 110 17.37 10.76 -6.15
C ASN A 110 18.65 11.10 -6.93
N ASP A 111 18.71 12.30 -7.54
CA ASP A 111 19.85 13.02 -8.17
C ASP A 111 21.13 12.20 -8.48
N ASN A 112 20.99 10.99 -9.02
CA ASN A 112 22.03 9.96 -9.07
C ASN A 112 22.81 9.67 -7.76
N ARG A 113 22.25 9.97 -6.57
CA ARG A 113 22.91 9.69 -5.29
C ARG A 113 22.79 8.22 -4.93
N SER A 114 23.78 7.71 -4.21
CA SER A 114 23.72 6.34 -3.71
C SER A 114 22.54 6.19 -2.72
N PRO A 115 21.95 4.99 -2.58
CA PRO A 115 20.84 4.78 -1.66
C PRO A 115 21.14 5.16 -0.20
N LEU A 116 22.41 5.08 0.22
CA LEU A 116 22.83 5.49 1.56
C LEU A 116 22.80 7.00 1.74
N GLN A 117 23.23 7.77 0.72
CA GLN A 117 23.21 9.24 0.75
C GLN A 117 21.77 9.79 0.81
N ALA A 118 20.85 9.17 0.06
CA ALA A 118 19.44 9.53 0.10
C ALA A 118 18.79 9.29 1.49
N LEU A 119 19.22 8.24 2.20
CA LEU A 119 18.71 7.93 3.54
C LEU A 119 19.21 8.90 4.60
N THR A 120 20.46 9.37 4.50
CA THR A 120 21.04 10.29 5.48
C THR A 120 20.37 11.66 5.48
N GLU A 121 19.89 12.13 4.34
CA GLU A 121 19.21 13.42 4.21
C GLU A 121 17.75 13.39 4.67
N LEU A 122 17.11 12.22 4.65
CA LEU A 122 15.75 12.04 5.17
C LEU A 122 15.72 11.89 6.70
N ALA A 123 16.88 11.73 7.34
CA ALA A 123 17.02 11.54 8.78
C ALA A 123 17.37 12.83 9.56
N THR A 124 17.54 13.95 8.85
CA THR A 124 17.83 15.28 9.41
C THR A 124 16.60 16.17 9.40
#